data_AF-A0A2M6GE76-F1
#
_entry.id   AF-A0A2M6GE76-F1
#
_cell.length_a   1.000
_cell.length_b   1.000
_cell.length_c   1.000
_cell.angle_alpha   90.00
_cell.angle_beta   90.00
_cell.angle_gamma   90.00
#
_symmetry.space_group_name_H-M   'P 1'
#
loop_
_entity.id
_entity.type
_entity.pdbx_description
1 polymer ?
#
loop_
_entity_poly.entity_id
_entity_poly.type
_entity_poly.pdbx_seq_one_letter_code
_entity_poly.pdbx_strand_id
1 'polypeptide(L)'
;ELQLGIIVFTNQQAGAAFNAVTSTIKDSYLGIPPIDRVKQISDIVKADQAEAARITSDIWTAIAAQEKKNKQKVDLKQYTGTYHDEWFGDVILSLKDGKLWFDAKRSPRLTGQVFPYQEQTFILKWQDRSFDADAFVTFIPDSKGAPLGIKMKPISPLTDFSYDFQDLDFKKVK
;
A
#
# COMPACT_ATOMS: atom_id res chain seq x y z
N GLU A 1 35.33 -20.18 -13.77
CA GLU A 1 34.48 -19.57 -12.73
C GLU A 1 35.35 -18.80 -11.75
N LEU A 2 34.87 -17.70 -11.16
CA LEU A 2 35.69 -16.78 -10.34
C LEU A 2 35.99 -17.26 -8.91
N GLN A 3 35.39 -18.38 -8.44
CA GLN A 3 35.48 -18.84 -7.04
C GLN A 3 35.21 -17.72 -6.01
N LEU A 4 34.29 -16.80 -6.33
CA LEU A 4 34.02 -15.57 -5.57
C LEU A 4 32.70 -15.69 -4.79
N GLY A 5 32.76 -15.38 -3.50
CA GLY A 5 31.59 -15.13 -2.65
C GLY A 5 31.64 -13.72 -2.06
N ILE A 6 30.51 -13.02 -2.06
CA ILE A 6 30.38 -11.68 -1.46
C ILE A 6 29.28 -11.76 -0.41
N ILE A 7 29.60 -11.36 0.82
CA ILE A 7 28.65 -11.28 1.94
C ILE A 7 28.66 -9.83 2.43
N VAL A 8 27.49 -9.21 2.47
CA VAL A 8 27.30 -7.84 2.95
C VAL A 8 26.28 -7.85 4.08
N PHE A 9 26.64 -7.30 5.23
CA PHE A 9 25.74 -7.11 6.36
C PHE A 9 25.32 -5.65 6.45
N THR A 10 24.02 -5.40 6.59
CA THR A 10 23.48 -4.07 6.88
C THR A 10 22.54 -4.17 8.08
N ASN A 11 22.40 -3.09 8.84
CA ASN A 11 21.49 -2.96 9.97
C ASN A 11 20.32 -2.01 9.67
N GLN A 12 20.10 -1.71 8.39
CA GLN A 12 19.07 -0.79 7.89
C GLN A 12 18.30 -1.48 6.77
N GLN A 13 17.00 -1.20 6.68
CA GLN A 13 16.14 -1.63 5.56
C GLN A 13 16.42 -0.78 4.30
N ALA A 14 17.68 -0.78 3.86
CA ALA A 14 18.18 0.02 2.74
C ALA A 14 18.77 -0.90 1.66
N GLY A 15 17.88 -1.55 0.89
CA GLY A 15 18.28 -2.44 -0.21
C GLY A 15 19.18 -1.75 -1.25
N ALA A 16 18.98 -0.45 -1.46
CA ALA A 16 19.81 0.38 -2.33
C ALA A 16 21.29 0.40 -1.92
N ALA A 17 21.57 0.61 -0.63
CA ALA A 17 22.94 0.65 -0.12
C ALA A 17 23.62 -0.72 -0.23
N PHE A 18 22.90 -1.78 0.13
CA PHE A 18 23.35 -3.17 -0.05
C PHE A 18 23.70 -3.46 -1.52
N ASN A 19 22.83 -3.06 -2.45
CA ASN A 19 23.03 -3.25 -3.88
C ASN A 19 24.19 -2.44 -4.42
N ALA A 20 24.38 -1.19 -3.97
CA ALA A 20 25.48 -0.33 -4.41
C ALA A 20 26.83 -0.91 -3.98
N VAL A 21 26.97 -1.35 -2.73
CA VAL A 21 28.19 -1.99 -2.23
C VAL A 21 28.47 -3.28 -2.99
N THR A 22 27.48 -4.17 -3.08
CA THR A 22 27.63 -5.47 -3.75
C THR A 22 27.98 -5.31 -5.23
N SER A 23 27.32 -4.38 -5.94
CA SER A 23 27.56 -4.16 -7.37
C SER A 23 28.92 -3.53 -7.64
N THR A 24 29.36 -2.58 -6.81
CA THR A 24 30.70 -1.98 -6.92
C THR A 24 31.79 -3.05 -6.76
N ILE A 25 31.64 -3.95 -5.78
CA ILE A 25 32.59 -5.05 -5.57
C ILE A 25 32.57 -5.98 -6.79
N LYS A 26 31.40 -6.39 -7.27
CA LYS A 26 31.27 -7.24 -8.46
C LYS A 26 31.94 -6.64 -9.69
N ASP A 27 31.74 -5.35 -9.96
CA ASP A 27 32.35 -4.67 -11.10
C ASP A 27 33.87 -4.76 -11.06
N SER A 28 34.47 -4.55 -9.88
CA SER A 28 35.91 -4.66 -9.68
C SER A 28 36.44 -6.06 -9.99
N TYR A 29 35.77 -7.11 -9.52
CA TYR A 29 36.17 -8.50 -9.79
C TYR A 29 35.94 -8.94 -11.24
N LEU A 30 34.98 -8.32 -11.93
CA LEU A 30 34.66 -8.61 -13.33
C LEU A 30 35.47 -7.77 -14.32
N GLY A 31 36.34 -6.87 -13.85
CA GLY A 31 37.11 -5.98 -14.71
C GLY A 31 36.24 -4.94 -15.44
N ILE A 32 35.06 -4.64 -14.91
CA ILE A 32 34.17 -3.60 -15.44
C ILE A 32 34.78 -2.23 -15.09
N PRO A 33 34.84 -1.27 -16.03
CA PRO A 33 35.32 0.07 -15.75
C PRO A 33 34.60 0.71 -14.55
N PRO A 34 35.26 1.55 -13.74
CA PRO A 34 34.63 2.17 -12.58
C PRO A 34 33.35 2.93 -12.96
N ILE A 35 32.21 2.46 -12.46
CA ILE A 35 30.91 3.12 -12.54
C ILE A 35 30.55 3.58 -11.13
N ASP A 36 30.04 4.80 -11.00
CA ASP A 36 29.51 5.27 -9.72
C ASP A 36 28.14 4.61 -9.44
N ARG A 37 28.20 3.38 -8.92
CA ARG A 37 27.00 2.61 -8.54
C ARG A 37 26.21 3.27 -7.43
N VAL A 38 26.89 4.01 -6.54
CA VAL A 38 26.23 4.74 -5.45
C VAL A 38 25.34 5.83 -6.05
N LYS A 39 25.88 6.65 -6.95
CA LYS A 39 25.08 7.67 -7.66
C LYS A 39 23.99 7.04 -8.52
N GLN A 40 24.31 6.02 -9.31
CA GLN A 40 23.33 5.36 -10.18
C GLN A 40 22.11 4.86 -9.40
N ILE A 41 22.35 4.12 -8.31
CA ILE A 41 21.27 3.56 -7.49
C ILE A 41 20.58 4.65 -6.69
N SER A 42 21.31 5.66 -6.18
CA SER A 42 20.69 6.82 -5.53
C SER A 42 19.76 7.58 -6.46
N ASP A 43 20.11 7.74 -7.73
CA ASP A 43 19.29 8.47 -8.70
C ASP A 43 17.99 7.69 -9.00
N ILE A 44 18.08 6.35 -9.10
CA ILE A 44 16.92 5.46 -9.25
C ILE A 44 15.98 5.59 -8.03
N VAL A 45 16.51 5.44 -6.81
CA VAL A 45 15.71 5.55 -5.58
C VAL A 45 14.99 6.89 -5.50
N LYS A 46 15.69 7.99 -5.82
CA LYS A 46 15.08 9.34 -5.81
C LYS A 46 13.96 9.46 -6.84
N ALA A 47 14.14 8.90 -8.04
CA ALA A 47 13.12 8.90 -9.07
C ALA A 47 11.87 8.12 -8.62
N ASP A 48 12.06 6.91 -8.10
CA ASP A 48 10.95 6.07 -7.63
C ASP A 48 10.20 6.73 -6.46
N GLN A 49 10.93 7.34 -5.51
CA GLN A 49 10.35 8.09 -4.40
C GLN A 49 9.54 9.30 -4.87
N ALA A 50 10.05 10.05 -5.86
CA ALA A 50 9.36 11.20 -6.42
C ALA A 50 8.07 10.77 -7.14
N GLU A 51 8.10 9.67 -7.88
CA GLU A 51 6.92 9.12 -8.55
C GLU A 51 5.86 8.64 -7.53
N ALA A 52 6.26 7.87 -6.52
CA ALA A 52 5.36 7.40 -5.47
C ALA A 52 4.72 8.57 -4.69
N ALA A 53 5.51 9.60 -4.38
CA ALA A 53 5.02 10.81 -3.73
C ALA A 53 4.01 11.56 -4.60
N ARG A 54 4.25 11.67 -5.91
CA ARG A 54 3.32 12.30 -6.86
C ARG A 54 2.00 11.54 -6.92
N ILE A 55 2.03 10.22 -7.09
CA ILE A 55 0.82 9.37 -7.14
C ILE A 55 -0.02 9.55 -5.88
N THR A 56 0.62 9.46 -4.72
CA THR A 56 -0.04 9.59 -3.42
C THR A 56 -0.65 10.99 -3.23
N SER A 57 0.11 12.04 -3.59
CA SER A 57 -0.36 13.43 -3.53
C SER A 57 -1.55 13.70 -4.43
N ASP A 58 -1.53 13.17 -5.66
CA ASP A 58 -2.60 13.35 -6.65
C ASP A 58 -3.92 12.72 -6.12
N ILE A 59 -3.84 11.54 -5.51
CA ILE A 59 -4.99 10.86 -4.89
C ILE A 59 -5.55 11.67 -3.72
N TRP A 60 -4.70 12.12 -2.79
CA TRP A 60 -5.15 12.91 -1.65
C TRP A 60 -5.76 14.26 -2.07
N THR A 61 -5.22 14.87 -3.13
CA THR A 61 -5.78 16.09 -3.73
C THR A 61 -7.16 15.82 -4.32
N ALA A 62 -7.35 14.70 -5.01
CA ALA A 62 -8.64 14.30 -5.57
C ALA A 62 -9.70 14.05 -4.47
N ILE A 63 -9.33 13.36 -3.37
CA ILE A 63 -10.21 13.15 -2.21
C ILE A 63 -10.62 14.51 -1.61
N ALA A 64 -9.66 15.40 -1.35
CA ALA A 64 -9.94 16.72 -0.79
C ALA A 64 -10.83 17.59 -1.70
N ALA A 65 -10.68 17.46 -3.03
CA ALA A 65 -11.54 18.13 -4.00
C ALA A 65 -12.96 17.56 -3.99
N GLN A 66 -13.11 16.24 -3.81
CA GLN A 66 -14.39 15.56 -3.77
C GLN A 66 -15.18 15.86 -2.50
N GLU A 67 -14.52 15.89 -1.34
CA GLU A 67 -15.14 16.30 -0.07
C GLU A 67 -15.76 17.70 -0.17
N LYS A 68 -15.16 18.60 -0.95
CA LYS A 68 -15.69 19.95 -1.20
C LYS A 68 -16.84 20.00 -2.21
N LYS A 69 -16.88 19.07 -3.17
CA LYS A 69 -17.86 19.06 -4.28
C LYS A 69 -19.13 18.25 -3.97
N ASN A 70 -19.04 17.20 -3.15
CA ASN A 70 -20.16 16.27 -2.98
C ASN A 70 -21.29 16.86 -2.10
N LYS A 71 -22.36 17.33 -2.77
CA LYS A 71 -23.66 17.63 -2.15
C LYS A 71 -24.49 16.37 -1.86
N GLN A 72 -24.20 15.25 -2.54
CA GLN A 72 -24.74 13.93 -2.20
C GLN A 72 -23.70 13.16 -1.40
N LYS A 73 -23.97 12.99 -0.10
CA LYS A 73 -23.14 12.14 0.77
C LYS A 73 -23.33 10.69 0.35
N VAL A 74 -22.24 10.00 0.04
CA VAL A 74 -22.24 8.53 -0.07
C VAL A 74 -22.77 7.98 1.25
N ASP A 75 -23.80 7.13 1.20
CA ASP A 75 -24.27 6.46 2.42
C ASP A 75 -23.22 5.45 2.87
N LEU A 76 -22.36 5.86 3.80
CA LEU A 76 -21.29 5.03 4.35
C LEU A 76 -21.85 3.85 5.15
N LYS A 77 -23.09 3.93 5.63
CA LYS A 77 -23.68 2.91 6.50
C LYS A 77 -23.84 1.57 5.77
N GLN A 78 -24.12 1.58 4.47
CA GLN A 78 -24.27 0.36 3.68
C GLN A 78 -22.99 -0.51 3.66
N TYR A 79 -21.82 0.12 3.77
CA TYR A 79 -20.52 -0.55 3.75
C TYR A 79 -20.12 -1.13 5.11
N THR A 80 -20.83 -0.78 6.19
CA THR A 80 -20.55 -1.33 7.52
C THR A 80 -20.86 -2.82 7.60
N GLY A 81 -20.15 -3.51 8.48
CA GLY A 81 -20.28 -4.95 8.71
C GLY A 81 -18.92 -5.63 8.93
N THR A 82 -18.99 -6.94 9.17
CA THR A 82 -17.80 -7.80 9.23
C THR A 82 -17.53 -8.39 7.86
N TYR A 83 -16.27 -8.36 7.46
CA TYR A 83 -15.77 -8.97 6.23
C TYR A 83 -14.68 -9.97 6.59
N HIS A 84 -14.75 -11.16 6.03
CA HIS A 84 -13.85 -12.26 6.33
C HIS A 84 -13.03 -12.63 5.10
N ASP A 85 -11.72 -12.72 5.29
CA ASP A 85 -10.80 -13.36 4.36
C ASP A 85 -10.17 -14.59 5.05
N GLU A 86 -10.00 -15.70 4.33
CA GLU A 86 -9.55 -16.97 4.91
C GLU A 86 -8.14 -16.87 5.53
N TRP A 87 -7.25 -16.08 4.93
CA TRP A 87 -5.87 -15.89 5.39
C TRP A 87 -5.79 -14.76 6.42
N PHE A 88 -6.29 -13.57 6.07
CA PHE A 88 -6.16 -12.36 6.87
C PHE A 88 -7.11 -12.33 8.08
N GLY A 89 -8.24 -13.05 8.00
CA GLY A 89 -9.27 -13.12 9.03
C GLY A 89 -10.29 -11.97 8.95
N ASP A 90 -10.91 -11.68 10.09
CA ASP A 90 -12.00 -10.71 10.18
C ASP A 90 -11.50 -9.26 10.15
N VAL A 91 -12.19 -8.45 9.35
CA VAL A 91 -12.13 -7.00 9.34
C VAL A 91 -13.51 -6.46 9.68
N ILE A 92 -13.56 -5.49 10.59
CA ILE A 92 -14.80 -4.77 10.87
C ILE A 92 -14.75 -3.41 10.21
N LEU A 93 -15.75 -3.13 9.36
CA LEU A 93 -16.06 -1.79 8.89
C LEU A 93 -17.13 -1.17 9.79
N SER A 94 -16.78 -0.09 10.49
CA SER A 94 -17.67 0.59 11.43
C SER A 94 -17.70 2.10 11.23
N LEU A 95 -18.82 2.73 11.59
CA LEU A 95 -18.94 4.18 11.61
C LEU A 95 -18.54 4.73 12.98
N LYS A 96 -17.55 5.63 13.01
CA LYS A 96 -17.15 6.40 14.20
C LYS A 96 -17.18 7.88 13.81
N ASP A 97 -18.00 8.67 14.49
CA ASP A 97 -18.19 10.11 14.21
C ASP A 97 -18.52 10.43 12.74
N GLY A 98 -19.33 9.58 12.10
CA GLY A 98 -19.71 9.72 10.69
C GLY A 98 -18.60 9.37 9.69
N LYS A 99 -17.46 8.83 10.15
CA LYS A 99 -16.35 8.35 9.31
C LYS A 99 -16.34 6.82 9.31
N LEU A 100 -16.02 6.24 8.17
CA LEU A 100 -15.88 4.79 8.04
C LEU A 100 -14.47 4.37 8.49
N TRP A 101 -14.40 3.34 9.33
CA TRP A 101 -13.16 2.80 9.89
C TRP A 101 -13.01 1.33 9.54
N PHE A 102 -11.79 0.94 9.20
CA PHE A 102 -11.35 -0.43 8.97
C PHE A 102 -10.55 -0.89 10.18
N ASP A 103 -10.99 -1.98 10.81
CA ASP A 103 -10.34 -2.56 11.98
C ASP A 103 -10.07 -4.06 11.76
N ALA A 104 -8.82 -4.44 11.54
CA ALA A 104 -8.41 -5.85 11.43
C ALA A 104 -8.35 -6.53 12.80
N LYS A 105 -9.04 -7.66 12.98
CA LYS A 105 -9.13 -8.34 14.28
C LYS A 105 -7.88 -9.09 14.67
N ARG A 106 -7.21 -9.75 13.72
CA ARG A 106 -5.96 -10.48 13.96
C ARG A 106 -4.74 -9.56 14.05
N SER A 107 -4.85 -8.35 13.51
CA SER A 107 -3.75 -7.39 13.43
C SER A 107 -4.20 -6.00 13.91
N PRO A 108 -4.31 -5.76 15.23
CA PRO A 108 -4.91 -4.53 15.77
C PRO A 108 -4.23 -3.22 15.37
N ARG A 109 -2.96 -3.26 14.94
CA ARG A 109 -2.26 -2.09 14.40
C ARG A 109 -2.75 -1.72 12.99
N LEU A 110 -3.28 -2.68 12.22
CA LEU A 110 -3.90 -2.45 10.91
C LEU A 110 -5.33 -1.92 11.10
N THR A 111 -5.39 -0.69 11.59
CA THR A 111 -6.61 0.11 11.67
C THR A 111 -6.43 1.40 10.89
N GLY A 112 -7.48 1.87 10.24
CA GLY A 112 -7.42 3.06 9.41
C GLY A 112 -8.79 3.62 9.03
N GLN A 113 -8.78 4.89 8.64
CA GLN A 113 -9.97 5.55 8.14
C GLN A 113 -10.14 5.25 6.64
N VAL A 114 -11.37 4.99 6.22
CA VAL A 114 -11.75 4.68 4.84
C VAL A 114 -12.47 5.88 4.24
N PHE A 115 -11.94 6.41 3.14
CA PHE A 115 -12.43 7.61 2.45
C PHE A 115 -13.09 7.25 1.11
N PRO A 116 -14.27 7.79 0.78
CA PRO A 116 -14.81 7.68 -0.57
C PRO A 116 -13.84 8.26 -1.59
N TYR A 117 -13.64 7.54 -2.69
CA TYR A 117 -12.85 8.01 -3.82
C TYR A 117 -13.70 7.99 -5.09
N GLN A 118 -13.63 6.97 -5.93
CA GLN A 118 -14.38 6.95 -7.20
C GLN A 118 -15.23 5.69 -7.28
N GLU A 119 -16.50 5.87 -7.64
CA GLU A 119 -17.47 4.78 -7.80
C GLU A 119 -17.58 3.91 -6.52
N GLN A 120 -17.15 2.64 -6.61
CA GLN A 120 -17.15 1.67 -5.51
C GLN A 120 -15.77 1.53 -4.85
N THR A 121 -14.83 2.40 -5.22
CA THR A 121 -13.47 2.41 -4.69
C THR A 121 -13.31 3.48 -3.63
N PHE A 122 -12.71 3.06 -2.52
CA PHE A 122 -12.39 3.86 -1.35
C PHE A 122 -10.89 3.81 -1.11
N ILE A 123 -10.41 4.69 -0.23
CA ILE A 123 -9.01 4.80 0.13
C ILE A 123 -8.90 4.52 1.62
N LEU A 124 -8.15 3.48 1.97
CA LEU A 124 -7.80 3.15 3.33
C LEU A 124 -6.51 3.88 3.71
N LYS A 125 -6.65 4.80 4.66
CA LYS A 125 -5.55 5.51 5.29
C LYS A 125 -5.26 4.90 6.64
N TRP A 126 -4.12 4.23 6.76
CA TRP A 126 -3.71 3.65 8.04
C TRP A 126 -3.48 4.74 9.09
N GLN A 127 -3.87 4.43 10.33
CA GLN A 127 -3.61 5.31 11.47
C GLN A 127 -2.11 5.35 11.78
N ASP A 128 -1.46 4.19 11.80
CA ASP A 128 -0.01 4.10 11.88
C ASP A 128 0.60 4.44 10.52
N ARG A 129 1.27 5.59 10.46
CA ARG A 129 1.87 6.10 9.22
C ARG A 129 3.18 5.41 8.87
N SER A 130 3.79 4.66 9.79
CA SER A 130 5.03 3.93 9.52
C SER A 130 4.85 2.77 8.54
N PHE A 131 3.60 2.40 8.22
CA PHE A 131 3.32 1.35 7.25
C PHE A 131 3.57 1.77 5.80
N ASP A 132 3.46 3.06 5.48
CA ASP A 132 3.60 3.60 4.11
C ASP A 132 2.84 2.77 3.03
N ALA A 133 1.68 2.24 3.41
CA ALA A 133 0.95 1.21 2.66
C ALA A 133 -0.53 1.55 2.45
N ASP A 134 -0.88 2.84 2.33
CA ASP A 134 -2.27 3.23 2.03
C ASP A 134 -2.78 2.47 0.79
N ALA A 135 -4.05 2.05 0.83
CA ALA A 135 -4.57 1.08 -0.12
C ALA A 135 -5.90 1.53 -0.74
N PHE A 136 -6.11 1.17 -2.00
CA PHE A 136 -7.42 1.13 -2.61
C PHE A 136 -8.23 0.00 -1.98
N VAL A 137 -9.49 0.28 -1.67
CA VAL A 137 -10.48 -0.66 -1.16
C VAL A 137 -11.67 -0.62 -2.11
N THR A 138 -11.78 -1.61 -2.98
CA THR A 138 -12.88 -1.71 -3.96
C THR A 138 -13.94 -2.66 -3.43
N PHE A 139 -15.14 -2.14 -3.22
CA PHE A 139 -16.29 -2.94 -2.83
C PHE A 139 -16.87 -3.66 -4.04
N ILE A 140 -17.12 -4.96 -3.89
CA ILE A 140 -17.80 -5.79 -4.89
C ILE A 140 -19.28 -5.85 -4.50
N PRO A 141 -20.21 -5.41 -5.36
CA PRO A 141 -21.62 -5.40 -5.07
C PRO A 141 -22.26 -6.77 -5.33
N ASP A 142 -23.40 -7.04 -4.69
CA ASP A 142 -24.31 -8.11 -5.06
C ASP A 142 -25.22 -7.72 -6.23
N SER A 143 -26.14 -8.60 -6.63
CA SER A 143 -27.10 -8.35 -7.70
C SER A 143 -28.07 -7.19 -7.43
N LYS A 144 -28.12 -6.68 -6.18
CA LYS A 144 -28.97 -5.57 -5.75
C LYS A 144 -28.16 -4.29 -5.49
N GLY A 145 -26.85 -4.31 -5.71
CA GLY A 145 -25.94 -3.17 -5.50
C GLY A 145 -25.41 -3.04 -4.07
N ALA A 146 -25.71 -3.97 -3.16
CA ALA A 146 -25.20 -3.93 -1.79
C ALA A 146 -23.79 -4.53 -1.72
N PRO A 147 -22.86 -3.98 -0.91
CA PRO A 147 -21.50 -4.51 -0.82
C PRO A 147 -21.48 -5.93 -0.25
N LEU A 148 -20.93 -6.87 -1.03
CA LEU A 148 -20.80 -8.29 -0.71
C LEU A 148 -19.35 -8.71 -0.46
N GLY A 149 -18.37 -8.00 -1.01
CA GLY A 149 -16.95 -8.31 -0.83
C GLY A 149 -16.05 -7.08 -0.96
N ILE A 150 -14.77 -7.27 -0.66
CA ILE A 150 -13.73 -6.23 -0.74
C ILE A 150 -12.50 -6.80 -1.44
N LYS A 151 -11.97 -6.03 -2.39
CA LYS A 151 -10.64 -6.20 -2.97
C LYS A 151 -9.74 -5.04 -2.60
N MET A 152 -8.46 -5.33 -2.42
CA MET A 152 -7.48 -4.31 -2.04
C MET A 152 -6.31 -4.25 -3.03
N LYS A 153 -5.73 -3.06 -3.19
CA LYS A 153 -4.49 -2.84 -3.93
C LYS A 153 -3.69 -1.71 -3.27
N PRO A 154 -2.35 -1.79 -3.25
CA PRO A 154 -1.55 -0.67 -2.76
C PRO A 154 -1.74 0.56 -3.64
N ILE A 155 -1.68 1.75 -3.04
CA ILE A 155 -1.66 3.01 -3.77
C ILE A 155 -0.25 3.31 -4.29
N SER A 156 0.73 3.19 -3.40
CA SER A 156 2.12 3.48 -3.73
C SER A 156 2.76 2.28 -4.41
N PRO A 157 3.49 2.46 -5.52
CA PRO A 157 4.28 1.39 -6.13
C PRO A 157 5.45 0.94 -5.23
N LEU A 158 5.80 1.74 -4.21
CA LEU A 158 6.83 1.43 -3.22
C LEU A 158 6.27 0.73 -1.97
N THR A 159 4.97 0.45 -1.93
CA THR A 159 4.39 -0.33 -0.83
C THR A 159 5.06 -1.70 -0.78
N ASP A 160 5.46 -2.14 0.42
CA ASP A 160 6.11 -3.44 0.59
C ASP A 160 5.21 -4.57 0.07
N PHE A 161 5.80 -5.54 -0.62
CA PHE A 161 5.05 -6.67 -1.17
C PHE A 161 4.42 -7.53 -0.07
N SER A 162 5.00 -7.56 1.14
CA SER A 162 4.56 -8.42 2.25
C SER A 162 3.16 -8.10 2.79
N TYR A 163 2.54 -7.01 2.33
CA TYR A 163 1.14 -6.71 2.66
C TYR A 163 0.15 -7.53 1.83
N ASP A 164 0.58 -8.07 0.68
CA ASP A 164 -0.18 -8.99 -0.18
C ASP A 164 -1.63 -8.55 -0.46
N PHE A 165 -1.88 -7.24 -0.58
CA PHE A 165 -3.24 -6.70 -0.74
C PHE A 165 -3.97 -7.29 -1.94
N GLN A 166 -3.24 -7.59 -3.02
CA GLN A 166 -3.78 -8.18 -4.25
C GLN A 166 -4.37 -9.59 -4.05
N ASP A 167 -3.92 -10.31 -3.02
CA ASP A 167 -4.32 -11.69 -2.74
C ASP A 167 -5.53 -11.76 -1.79
N LEU A 168 -5.88 -10.64 -1.14
CA LEU A 168 -7.03 -10.56 -0.25
C LEU A 168 -8.36 -10.73 -1.01
N ASP A 169 -9.25 -11.56 -0.48
CA ASP A 169 -10.60 -11.83 -0.98
C ASP A 169 -11.62 -11.83 0.15
N PHE A 170 -11.89 -10.64 0.68
CA PHE A 170 -12.85 -10.50 1.76
C PHE A 170 -14.29 -10.69 1.28
N LYS A 171 -15.06 -11.46 2.05
CA LYS A 171 -16.50 -11.66 1.86
C LYS A 171 -17.26 -11.17 3.07
N LYS A 172 -18.36 -10.45 2.84
CA LYS A 172 -19.22 -9.96 3.92
C LYS A 172 -19.84 -11.15 4.66
N VAL A 173 -19.65 -11.17 5.98
CA VAL A 173 -20.24 -12.19 6.85
C VAL A 173 -21.72 -11.87 7.02
N LYS A 174 -22.57 -12.89 6.88
CA LYS A 174 -24.03 -12.77 7.03
C LYS A 174 -24.44 -12.55 8.48
#